data_AF-A0A7K8HSX4-F1
#
_entry.id   AF-A0A7K8HSX4-F1
#
_cell.length_a   1.000
_cell.length_b   1.000
_cell.length_c   1.000
_cell.angle_alpha   90.00
_cell.angle_beta   90.00
_cell.angle_gamma   90.00
#
_symmetry.space_group_name_H-M   'P 1'
#
loop_
_entity.id
_entity.type
_entity.pdbx_description
1 polymer ?
#
loop_
_entity_poly.entity_id
_entity_poly.type
_entity_poly.pdbx_seq_one_letter_code
_entity_poly.pdbx_strand_id
1 'polypeptide(L)'
;MSWAQSVTQCIQSGGMLTSVEDLVESNFLIEHADLYTSKTSGFWIGIYRNVNGQLLWQDNSALDFVNWGEGQPLGDELAFCVELSAATGSWSVLPCSSQKGFICKKPKIHSFLFTFYLFTDAKKDKASGHLNMWIQLTLVLIILLGLGFMIYFSFKMKTGSGIGREVRRGSRQLEYSCALTAGDNGSDATNDKGKNEHSVV
;
A
#
# COMPACT_ATOMS: atom_id res chain seq x y z
N MET A 1 27.52 -21.53 1.21
CA MET A 1 26.65 -21.86 2.35
C MET A 1 26.17 -23.29 2.20
N SER A 2 25.93 -24.00 3.31
CA SER A 2 25.21 -25.29 3.27
C SER A 2 23.74 -25.06 2.93
N TRP A 3 23.03 -26.08 2.47
CA TRP A 3 21.62 -25.96 2.07
C TRP A 3 20.75 -25.44 3.22
N ALA A 4 20.91 -25.99 4.43
CA ALA A 4 20.14 -25.56 5.61
C ALA A 4 20.41 -24.10 6.01
N GLN A 5 21.65 -23.64 5.87
CA GLN A 5 21.99 -22.22 6.10
C GLN A 5 21.32 -21.33 5.06
N SER A 6 21.32 -21.74 3.80
CA SER A 6 20.67 -21.02 2.71
C SER A 6 19.15 -20.93 2.88
N VAL A 7 18.50 -22.00 3.34
CA VAL A 7 17.07 -21.97 3.74
C VAL A 7 16.83 -20.91 4.82
N THR A 8 17.64 -20.93 5.88
CA THR A 8 17.52 -19.96 6.98
C THR A 8 17.65 -18.53 6.47
N GLN A 9 18.61 -18.27 5.57
CA GLN A 9 18.85 -16.95 5.02
C GLN A 9 17.68 -16.45 4.15
N CYS A 10 17.07 -17.32 3.34
CA CYS A 10 15.89 -16.95 2.56
C CYS A 10 14.68 -16.65 3.45
N ILE A 11 14.44 -17.46 4.48
CA ILE A 11 13.36 -17.25 5.45
C ILE A 11 13.54 -15.93 6.19
N GLN A 12 14.74 -15.63 6.67
CA GLN A 12 15.06 -14.35 7.32
C GLN A 12 14.83 -13.15 6.39
N SER A 13 14.91 -13.37 5.08
CA SER A 13 14.67 -12.36 4.06
C SER A 13 13.19 -12.27 3.64
N GLY A 14 12.29 -13.04 4.24
CA GLY A 14 10.87 -13.08 3.90
C GLY A 14 10.55 -13.88 2.63
N GLY A 15 11.36 -14.92 2.33
CA GLY A 15 11.17 -15.82 1.19
C GLY A 15 11.53 -17.26 1.51
N MET A 16 11.65 -18.07 0.47
CA MET A 16 12.12 -19.46 0.54
C MET A 16 13.21 -19.66 -0.53
N LEU A 17 13.95 -20.77 -0.48
CA LEU A 17 14.75 -21.14 -1.64
C LEU A 17 13.83 -21.30 -2.86
N THR A 18 14.36 -20.99 -4.04
CA THR A 18 13.55 -20.93 -5.24
C THR A 18 12.93 -22.28 -5.58
N SER A 19 11.63 -22.27 -5.86
CA SER A 19 10.97 -23.30 -6.66
C SER A 19 11.14 -22.97 -8.15
N VAL A 20 10.93 -23.97 -9.01
CA VAL A 20 10.88 -23.79 -10.47
C VAL A 20 9.64 -24.51 -10.99
N GLU A 21 8.67 -23.74 -11.44
CA GLU A 21 7.34 -24.24 -11.82
C GLU A 21 7.22 -24.54 -13.31
N ASP A 22 7.99 -23.85 -14.15
CA ASP A 22 7.94 -24.01 -15.60
C ASP A 22 9.27 -23.69 -16.31
N LEU A 23 9.28 -23.90 -17.63
CA LEU A 23 10.43 -23.63 -18.48
C LEU A 23 10.81 -22.14 -18.54
N VAL A 24 9.84 -21.23 -18.41
CA VAL A 24 10.09 -19.79 -18.46
C VAL A 24 10.84 -19.35 -17.21
N GLU A 25 10.40 -19.81 -16.04
CA GLU A 25 11.11 -19.60 -14.78
C GLU A 25 12.49 -20.25 -14.80
N SER A 26 12.61 -21.47 -15.33
CA SER A 26 13.90 -22.13 -15.50
C SER A 26 14.85 -21.27 -16.34
N ASN A 27 14.47 -20.85 -17.55
CA ASN A 27 15.31 -20.04 -18.42
C ASN A 27 15.73 -18.71 -17.77
N PHE A 28 14.80 -18.05 -17.06
CA PHE A 28 15.12 -16.85 -16.29
C PHE A 28 16.24 -17.12 -15.27
N LEU A 29 16.17 -18.23 -14.52
CA LEU A 29 17.21 -18.58 -13.57
C LEU A 29 18.55 -18.88 -14.25
N ILE A 30 18.54 -19.56 -15.40
CA ILE A 30 19.76 -19.91 -16.15
C ILE A 30 20.50 -18.65 -16.61
N GLU A 31 19.78 -17.73 -17.27
CA GLU A 31 20.35 -16.49 -17.78
C GLU A 31 21.00 -15.65 -16.69
N HIS A 32 20.40 -15.63 -15.49
CA HIS A 32 20.94 -14.87 -14.36
C HIS A 32 22.03 -15.62 -13.62
N ALA A 33 21.97 -16.95 -13.55
CA ALA A 33 22.98 -17.78 -12.89
C ALA A 33 24.33 -17.75 -13.63
N ASP A 34 24.33 -17.70 -14.96
CA ASP A 34 25.53 -17.66 -15.79
C ASP A 34 26.44 -16.46 -15.46
N LEU A 35 25.83 -15.32 -15.10
CA LEU A 35 26.53 -14.10 -14.67
C LEU A 35 27.39 -14.27 -13.42
N TYR A 36 27.18 -15.36 -12.66
CA TYR A 36 27.84 -15.63 -11.38
C TYR A 36 28.76 -16.85 -11.42
N THR A 37 28.99 -17.44 -12.60
CA THR A 37 29.90 -18.60 -12.80
C THR A 37 31.32 -18.37 -12.25
N SER A 38 31.80 -17.12 -12.25
CA SER A 38 33.09 -16.75 -11.65
C SER A 38 33.12 -16.77 -10.12
N LYS A 39 31.96 -16.75 -9.45
CA LYS A 39 31.82 -16.65 -7.98
C LYS A 39 31.36 -17.95 -7.34
N THR A 40 30.56 -18.74 -8.06
CA THR A 40 30.05 -20.02 -7.56
C THR A 40 29.82 -20.99 -8.70
N SER A 41 30.00 -22.28 -8.43
CA SER A 41 29.71 -23.34 -9.40
C SER A 41 28.22 -23.65 -9.53
N GLY A 42 27.41 -23.25 -8.55
CA GLY A 42 25.97 -23.53 -8.55
C GLY A 42 25.26 -22.94 -7.35
N PHE A 43 23.95 -23.12 -7.34
CA PHE A 43 23.03 -22.51 -6.40
C PHE A 43 22.11 -23.55 -5.77
N TRP A 44 21.95 -23.50 -4.45
CA TRP A 44 20.90 -24.26 -3.79
C TRP A 44 19.51 -23.80 -4.24
N ILE A 45 18.66 -24.77 -4.55
CA ILE A 45 17.24 -24.58 -4.85
C ILE A 45 16.36 -25.32 -3.84
N GLY A 46 15.06 -25.00 -3.83
CA GLY A 46 14.13 -25.34 -2.76
C GLY A 46 13.61 -26.78 -2.75
N ILE A 47 14.33 -27.74 -3.32
CA ILE A 47 13.93 -29.15 -3.28
C ILE A 47 14.40 -29.76 -1.98
N TYR A 48 13.51 -30.46 -1.29
CA TYR A 48 13.83 -31.28 -0.12
C TYR A 48 13.19 -32.65 -0.24
N ARG A 49 13.63 -33.60 0.60
CA ARG A 49 13.08 -34.95 0.67
C ARG A 49 12.25 -35.13 1.93
N ASN A 50 11.01 -35.59 1.78
CA ASN A 50 10.13 -35.86 2.92
C ASN A 50 10.41 -37.24 3.56
N VAL A 51 9.71 -37.54 4.66
CA VAL A 51 9.85 -38.81 5.41
C VAL A 51 9.47 -40.06 4.60
N ASN A 52 8.62 -39.90 3.58
CA ASN A 52 8.22 -40.97 2.67
C ASN A 52 9.21 -41.14 1.51
N GLY A 53 10.26 -40.32 1.48
CA GLY A 53 11.28 -40.35 0.46
C GLY A 53 10.93 -39.63 -0.84
N GLN A 54 9.86 -38.85 -0.86
CA GLN A 54 9.46 -38.06 -2.01
C GLN A 54 10.24 -36.75 -2.04
N LEU A 55 10.69 -36.35 -3.24
CA LEU A 55 11.19 -35.01 -3.48
C LEU A 55 9.99 -34.07 -3.60
N LEU A 56 10.07 -32.91 -2.94
CA LEU A 56 9.06 -31.86 -2.95
C LEU A 56 9.76 -30.50 -2.91
N TRP A 57 9.06 -29.46 -3.37
CA TRP A 57 9.47 -28.08 -3.09
C TRP A 57 9.21 -27.71 -1.63
N GLN A 58 9.88 -26.68 -1.09
CA GLN A 58 9.75 -26.27 0.32
C GLN A 58 8.32 -25.91 0.75
N ASP A 59 7.44 -25.57 -0.19
CA ASP A 59 6.02 -25.31 0.03
C ASP A 59 5.15 -26.59 0.00
N ASN A 60 5.78 -27.76 -0.05
CA ASN A 60 5.20 -29.08 -0.18
C ASN A 60 4.49 -29.36 -1.52
N SER A 61 4.68 -28.51 -2.53
CA SER A 61 4.22 -28.81 -3.88
C SER A 61 5.06 -29.92 -4.53
N ALA A 62 4.44 -30.63 -5.47
CA ALA A 62 5.11 -31.67 -6.25
C ALA A 62 6.07 -31.05 -7.28
N LEU A 63 7.03 -31.84 -7.76
CA LEU A 63 7.88 -31.42 -8.88
C LEU A 63 7.15 -31.64 -10.20
N ASP A 64 6.30 -30.68 -10.58
CA ASP A 64 5.59 -30.71 -11.87
C ASP A 64 6.50 -30.37 -13.05
N PHE A 65 7.63 -29.70 -12.78
CA PHE A 65 8.69 -29.40 -13.73
C PHE A 65 10.04 -29.85 -13.16
N VAL A 66 10.90 -30.40 -14.02
CA VAL A 66 12.27 -30.79 -13.68
C VAL A 66 13.25 -30.43 -14.79
N ASN A 67 14.45 -29.99 -14.40
CA ASN A 67 15.56 -29.73 -15.33
C ASN A 67 16.83 -30.49 -14.92
N TRP A 68 16.70 -31.79 -14.65
CA TRP A 68 17.82 -32.64 -14.24
C TRP A 68 18.92 -32.66 -15.30
N GLY A 69 20.17 -32.62 -14.84
CA GLY A 69 21.33 -32.89 -15.69
C GLY A 69 21.36 -34.36 -16.13
N GLU A 70 22.19 -34.66 -17.13
CA GLU A 70 22.33 -36.02 -17.63
C GLU A 70 22.73 -36.99 -16.50
N GLY A 71 21.98 -38.10 -16.41
CA GLY A 71 22.20 -39.13 -15.38
C GLY A 71 21.74 -38.74 -13.97
N GLN A 72 21.01 -37.62 -13.79
CA GLN A 72 20.50 -37.16 -12.50
C GLN A 72 18.97 -37.35 -12.38
N PRO A 73 18.45 -37.54 -11.15
CA PRO A 73 19.21 -37.87 -9.94
C PRO A 73 19.78 -39.30 -10.02
N LEU A 74 21.00 -39.48 -9.52
CA LEU A 74 21.55 -40.83 -9.31
C LEU A 74 20.72 -41.52 -8.21
N GLY A 75 20.38 -42.80 -8.38
CA GLY A 75 19.53 -43.54 -7.43
C GLY A 75 20.09 -43.58 -6.00
N ASP A 76 19.26 -43.94 -5.02
CA ASP A 76 19.56 -44.04 -3.57
C ASP A 76 20.37 -42.89 -2.92
N GLU A 77 20.50 -41.74 -3.59
CA GLU A 77 21.10 -40.51 -3.06
C GLU A 77 20.11 -39.74 -2.16
N LEU A 78 19.54 -40.49 -1.22
CA LEU A 78 18.45 -40.11 -0.32
C LEU A 78 18.80 -39.00 0.68
N ALA A 79 20.09 -38.69 0.84
CA ALA A 79 20.62 -37.69 1.78
C ALA A 79 21.16 -36.42 1.09
N PHE A 80 20.89 -36.26 -0.21
CA PHE A 80 21.43 -35.19 -1.02
C PHE A 80 20.41 -34.06 -1.21
N CYS A 81 20.92 -32.85 -1.37
CA CYS A 81 20.16 -31.64 -1.69
C CYS A 81 20.39 -31.28 -3.15
N VAL A 82 19.47 -30.50 -3.74
CA VAL A 82 19.53 -30.20 -5.17
C VAL A 82 20.16 -28.83 -5.41
N GLU A 83 21.15 -28.79 -6.30
CA GLU A 83 21.67 -27.55 -6.84
C GLU A 83 21.21 -27.30 -8.28
N LEU A 84 21.20 -26.03 -8.67
CA LEU A 84 21.19 -25.56 -10.05
C LEU A 84 22.62 -25.17 -10.43
N SER A 85 23.17 -25.79 -11.49
CA SER A 85 24.49 -25.48 -12.03
C SER A 85 24.51 -24.05 -12.58
N ALA A 86 25.49 -23.24 -12.15
CA ALA A 86 25.63 -21.87 -12.64
C ALA A 86 25.98 -21.83 -14.15
N ALA A 87 26.67 -22.84 -14.66
CA ALA A 87 27.17 -22.87 -16.04
C ALA A 87 26.15 -23.46 -17.03
N THR A 88 25.36 -24.45 -16.61
CA THR A 88 24.45 -25.18 -17.52
C THR A 88 22.99 -24.96 -17.19
N GLY A 89 22.66 -24.48 -15.98
CA GLY A 89 21.28 -24.38 -15.53
C GLY A 89 20.62 -25.69 -15.12
N SER A 90 21.26 -26.82 -15.41
CA SER A 90 20.76 -28.15 -15.08
C SER A 90 20.88 -28.44 -13.59
N TRP A 91 20.03 -29.32 -13.10
CA TRP A 91 19.96 -29.69 -11.70
C TRP A 91 20.74 -30.96 -11.40
N SER A 92 21.38 -31.01 -10.25
CA SER A 92 22.10 -32.19 -9.77
C SER A 92 21.95 -32.34 -8.27
N VAL A 93 22.07 -33.57 -7.77
CA VAL A 93 22.09 -33.82 -6.34
C VAL A 93 23.52 -33.70 -5.80
N LEU A 94 23.67 -33.08 -4.63
CA LEU A 94 24.93 -32.89 -3.92
C LEU A 94 24.75 -33.05 -2.40
N PRO A 95 25.80 -33.43 -1.65
CA PRO A 95 25.71 -33.47 -0.19
C PRO A 95 25.27 -32.11 0.35
N CYS A 96 24.24 -32.08 1.20
CA CYS A 96 23.65 -30.82 1.70
C CYS A 96 24.64 -29.91 2.46
N SER A 97 25.77 -30.47 2.94
CA SER A 97 26.87 -29.74 3.57
C SER A 97 27.77 -29.00 2.58
N SER A 98 27.64 -29.25 1.27
CA SER A 98 28.41 -28.60 0.22
C SER A 98 28.22 -27.09 0.25
N GLN A 99 29.27 -26.36 -0.13
CA GLN A 99 29.24 -24.89 -0.13
C GLN A 99 28.86 -24.38 -1.51
N LYS A 100 27.65 -23.83 -1.62
CA LYS A 100 27.11 -23.24 -2.85
C LYS A 100 26.58 -21.84 -2.62
N GLY A 101 26.30 -21.13 -3.72
CA GLY A 101 25.38 -19.99 -3.72
C GLY A 101 23.95 -20.45 -3.41
N PHE A 102 23.01 -19.53 -3.33
CA PHE A 102 21.60 -19.86 -3.16
C PHE A 102 20.72 -18.79 -3.79
N ILE A 103 19.52 -19.18 -4.22
CA ILE A 103 18.56 -18.28 -4.85
C ILE A 103 17.27 -18.32 -4.03
N CYS A 104 16.80 -17.14 -3.60
CA CYS A 104 15.55 -17.01 -2.86
C CYS A 104 14.41 -16.55 -3.78
N LYS A 105 13.23 -17.18 -3.66
CA LYS A 105 11.98 -16.73 -4.27
C LYS A 105 11.10 -16.07 -3.20
N LYS A 106 10.48 -14.95 -3.57
CA LYS A 106 9.58 -14.17 -2.69
C LYS A 106 8.28 -13.87 -3.43
N PRO A 107 7.14 -13.85 -2.73
CA PRO A 107 5.89 -13.44 -3.33
C PRO A 107 5.98 -11.98 -3.77
N LYS A 108 5.53 -11.69 -4.99
CA LYS A 108 5.38 -10.32 -5.45
C LYS A 108 4.23 -9.67 -4.70
N ILE A 109 4.54 -8.84 -3.72
CA ILE A 109 3.49 -8.06 -3.04
C ILE A 109 3.02 -6.98 -4.01
N HIS A 110 1.81 -7.13 -4.53
CA HIS A 110 1.19 -6.06 -5.32
C HIS A 110 0.94 -4.86 -4.40
N SER A 111 1.24 -3.64 -4.84
CA SER A 111 1.20 -2.42 -4.01
C SER A 111 -0.13 -2.25 -3.25
N PHE A 112 -1.24 -2.63 -3.89
CA PHE A 112 -2.58 -2.63 -3.28
C PHE A 112 -2.72 -3.63 -2.11
N LEU A 113 -2.13 -4.83 -2.24
CA LEU A 113 -2.12 -5.83 -1.19
C LEU A 113 -1.17 -5.43 -0.05
N PHE A 114 -0.08 -4.73 -0.33
CA PHE A 114 0.79 -4.18 0.72
C PHE A 114 0.05 -3.16 1.59
N THR A 115 -0.78 -2.30 0.99
CA THR A 115 -1.64 -1.36 1.75
C THR A 115 -2.64 -2.10 2.62
N PHE A 116 -3.25 -3.18 2.12
CA PHE A 116 -4.17 -4.02 2.89
C PHE A 116 -3.44 -4.80 4.00
N TYR A 117 -2.27 -5.37 3.70
CA TYR A 117 -1.46 -6.15 4.63
C TYR A 117 -0.89 -5.28 5.76
N LEU A 118 -0.38 -4.08 5.44
CA LEU A 118 0.04 -3.08 6.45
C LEU A 118 -1.14 -2.64 7.33
N PHE A 119 -2.34 -2.50 6.77
CA PHE A 119 -3.54 -2.17 7.55
C PHE A 119 -3.94 -3.30 8.51
N THR A 120 -3.72 -4.57 8.11
CA THR A 120 -4.01 -5.74 8.97
C THR A 120 -2.91 -6.04 10.00
N ASP A 121 -1.63 -5.88 9.66
CA ASP A 121 -0.50 -6.18 10.57
C ASP A 121 -0.42 -5.14 11.71
N ALA A 122 -0.78 -3.88 11.44
CA ALA A 122 -0.96 -2.85 12.47
C ALA A 122 -2.06 -3.17 13.52
N LYS A 123 -2.84 -4.24 13.31
CA LYS A 123 -3.87 -4.74 14.24
C LYS A 123 -3.58 -6.12 14.82
N LYS A 124 -2.36 -6.66 14.68
CA LYS A 124 -1.99 -7.94 15.32
C LYS A 124 -1.40 -7.78 16.73
N ASP A 125 -2.02 -6.90 17.53
CA ASP A 125 -1.99 -6.93 18.99
C ASP A 125 -3.25 -6.22 19.51
N LYS A 126 -4.36 -6.95 19.53
CA LYS A 126 -5.49 -6.87 20.48
C LYS A 126 -6.69 -7.61 19.91
N ALA A 127 -6.92 -8.82 20.43
CA ALA A 127 -8.26 -9.38 20.44
C ALA A 127 -9.14 -8.52 21.36
N SER A 128 -10.02 -7.70 20.78
CA SER A 128 -11.34 -7.29 21.28
C SER A 128 -11.83 -6.04 20.53
N GLY A 129 -13.03 -6.12 19.94
CA GLY A 129 -13.84 -4.94 19.67
C GLY A 129 -14.34 -4.78 18.23
N HIS A 130 -15.54 -5.32 17.99
CA HIS A 130 -16.51 -4.94 16.95
C HIS A 130 -16.94 -3.46 17.10
N LEU A 131 -16.01 -2.51 17.11
CA LEU A 131 -16.30 -1.10 17.42
C LEU A 131 -15.79 -0.10 16.37
N ASN A 132 -15.01 -0.52 15.38
CA ASN A 132 -14.48 0.39 14.35
C ASN A 132 -15.27 0.44 13.05
N MET A 133 -16.24 -0.46 12.84
CA MET A 133 -17.11 -0.42 11.66
C MET A 133 -18.30 0.53 11.89
N TRP A 134 -18.91 0.47 13.08
CA TRP A 134 -20.03 1.33 13.44
C TRP A 134 -19.59 2.78 13.60
N ILE A 135 -18.40 3.06 14.13
CA ILE A 135 -17.88 4.43 14.21
C ILE A 135 -17.79 5.06 12.81
N GLN A 136 -17.26 4.32 11.82
CA GLN A 136 -17.17 4.80 10.44
C GLN A 136 -18.56 5.00 9.80
N LEU A 137 -19.50 4.05 10.00
CA LEU A 137 -20.88 4.18 9.52
C LEU A 137 -21.62 5.37 10.17
N THR A 138 -21.43 5.59 11.47
CA THR A 138 -22.03 6.73 12.19
C THR A 138 -21.48 8.07 11.71
N LEU A 139 -20.17 8.15 11.43
CA LEU A 139 -19.55 9.37 10.93
C LEU A 139 -20.08 9.75 9.55
N VAL A 140 -20.23 8.77 8.65
CA VAL A 140 -20.80 8.98 7.31
C VAL A 140 -22.25 9.44 7.39
N LEU A 141 -23.06 8.84 8.25
CA LEU A 141 -24.46 9.24 8.43
C LEU A 141 -24.59 10.67 8.95
N ILE A 142 -23.74 11.07 9.91
CA ILE A 142 -23.73 12.43 10.46
C ILE A 142 -23.36 13.45 9.37
N ILE A 143 -22.39 13.13 8.50
CA ILE A 143 -22.01 14.02 7.39
C ILE A 143 -23.16 14.15 6.38
N LEU A 144 -23.86 13.07 6.05
CA LEU A 144 -25.01 13.11 5.13
C LEU A 144 -26.17 13.96 5.70
N LEU A 145 -26.48 13.79 6.98
CA LEU A 145 -27.49 14.60 7.66
C LEU A 145 -27.06 16.07 7.77
N GLY A 146 -25.78 16.33 8.05
CA GLY A 146 -25.22 17.68 8.14
C GLY A 146 -25.24 18.42 6.80
N LEU A 147 -24.79 17.78 5.71
CA LEU A 147 -24.85 18.35 4.36
C LEU A 147 -26.30 18.56 3.92
N GLY A 148 -27.18 17.59 4.18
CA GLY A 148 -28.61 17.71 3.89
C GLY A 148 -29.26 18.87 4.65
N PHE A 149 -28.96 19.01 5.94
CA PHE A 149 -29.47 20.11 6.77
C PHE A 149 -28.93 21.46 6.32
N MET A 150 -27.64 21.56 6.00
CA MET A 150 -27.03 22.80 5.50
C MET A 150 -27.57 23.20 4.13
N ILE A 151 -27.79 22.25 3.22
CA ILE A 151 -28.43 22.50 1.93
C ILE A 151 -29.88 22.92 2.13
N TYR A 152 -30.63 22.24 3.00
CA TYR A 152 -32.00 22.62 3.34
C TYR A 152 -32.07 24.02 3.96
N PHE A 153 -31.18 24.36 4.88
CA PHE A 153 -31.14 25.67 5.50
C PHE A 153 -30.70 26.75 4.52
N SER A 154 -29.77 26.44 3.62
CA SER A 154 -29.36 27.35 2.53
C SER A 154 -30.51 27.57 1.55
N PHE A 155 -31.28 26.53 1.25
CA PHE A 155 -32.47 26.63 0.40
C PHE A 155 -33.57 27.43 1.09
N LYS A 156 -33.85 27.14 2.36
CA LYS A 156 -34.82 27.85 3.21
C LYS A 156 -34.44 29.31 3.44
N MET A 157 -33.14 29.59 3.62
CA MET A 157 -32.60 30.95 3.76
C MET A 157 -32.69 31.72 2.43
N LYS A 158 -32.52 31.04 1.29
CA LYS A 158 -32.70 31.62 -0.05
C LYS A 158 -34.18 31.88 -0.36
N THR A 159 -35.10 31.05 0.11
CA THR A 159 -36.56 31.27 -0.01
C THR A 159 -37.07 32.35 0.96
N GLY A 160 -36.47 32.49 2.15
CA GLY A 160 -36.80 33.55 3.12
C GLY A 160 -36.32 34.96 2.72
N SER A 161 -35.23 35.07 1.95
CA SER A 161 -34.79 36.36 1.37
C SER A 161 -35.62 36.79 0.16
N GLY A 162 -36.43 35.88 -0.41
CA GLY A 162 -37.35 36.16 -1.52
C GLY A 162 -38.65 36.86 -1.11
N ILE A 163 -39.12 36.68 0.14
CA ILE A 163 -40.33 37.32 0.67
C ILE A 163 -40.04 38.60 1.48
N GLY A 164 -38.78 38.86 1.86
CA GLY A 164 -38.39 40.05 2.62
C GLY A 164 -38.04 41.29 1.79
N ARG A 165 -37.91 41.16 0.46
CA ARG A 165 -37.54 42.28 -0.45
C ARG A 165 -38.72 42.93 -1.18
N GLU A 166 -39.90 42.31 -1.20
CA GLU A 166 -41.12 42.97 -1.73
C GLU A 166 -41.87 43.79 -0.67
N VAL A 167 -41.95 43.33 0.59
CA VAL A 167 -42.66 44.07 1.65
C VAL A 167 -42.00 45.42 1.96
N ARG A 168 -40.67 45.55 1.83
CA ARG A 168 -39.96 46.85 2.01
C ARG A 168 -40.07 47.78 0.80
N ARG A 169 -40.46 47.29 -0.38
CA ARG A 169 -40.69 48.12 -1.57
C ARG A 169 -42.14 48.62 -1.65
N GLY A 170 -43.10 47.86 -1.13
CA GLY A 170 -44.49 48.30 -0.98
C GLY A 170 -44.70 49.38 0.08
N SER A 171 -43.97 49.33 1.21
CA SER A 171 -44.13 50.33 2.29
C SER A 171 -43.48 51.69 2.00
N ARG A 172 -42.38 51.73 1.22
CA ARG A 172 -41.68 52.99 0.89
C ARG A 172 -42.41 53.87 -0.14
N GLN A 173 -43.44 53.35 -0.80
CA GLN A 173 -44.17 54.10 -1.82
C GLN A 173 -45.41 54.85 -1.28
N LEU A 174 -45.89 54.50 -0.07
CA LEU A 174 -47.01 55.17 0.61
C LEU A 174 -46.56 56.27 1.59
N GLU A 175 -45.29 56.29 2.03
CA GLU A 175 -44.75 57.34 2.90
C GLU A 175 -44.25 58.58 2.15
N TYR A 176 -44.09 58.54 0.82
CA TYR A 176 -43.64 59.71 0.04
C TYR A 176 -44.75 60.74 -0.25
N SER A 177 -46.00 60.44 0.12
CA SER A 177 -47.16 61.32 -0.12
C SER A 177 -47.54 62.20 1.06
N CYS A 178 -46.91 62.03 2.23
CA CYS A 178 -47.10 62.88 3.41
C CYS A 178 -45.76 63.19 4.07
N ALA A 179 -45.53 64.45 4.45
CA ALA A 179 -44.39 64.94 5.24
C ALA A 179 -43.15 65.47 4.48
N LEU A 180 -43.37 66.38 3.52
CA LEU A 180 -42.46 67.54 3.35
C LEU A 180 -42.97 68.68 4.26
N THR A 181 -42.57 68.70 5.53
CA THR A 181 -42.69 69.90 6.39
C THR A 181 -41.57 69.92 7.45
N ALA A 182 -40.86 71.05 7.49
CA ALA A 182 -39.94 71.55 8.54
C ALA A 182 -38.61 70.79 8.68
N GLY A 183 -37.44 71.38 8.44
CA GLY A 183 -36.86 72.56 9.11
C GLY A 183 -36.18 72.08 10.42
N ASP A 184 -34.99 72.46 10.87
CA ASP A 184 -33.98 73.46 10.51
C ASP A 184 -32.76 73.22 11.45
N ASN A 185 -31.58 73.74 11.07
CA ASN A 185 -30.39 74.11 11.87
C ASN A 185 -29.42 73.14 12.59
N GLY A 186 -28.12 73.37 12.27
CA GLY A 186 -27.04 73.73 13.23
C GLY A 186 -25.87 72.74 13.32
N SER A 187 -24.73 72.90 12.60
CA SER A 187 -23.44 73.57 12.98
C SER A 187 -22.80 73.03 14.30
N ASP A 188 -21.50 72.68 14.44
CA ASP A 188 -20.27 73.37 14.01
C ASP A 188 -18.94 72.56 14.26
N ALA A 189 -17.90 72.89 13.46
CA ALA A 189 -16.43 73.01 13.63
C ALA A 189 -15.42 71.96 14.23
N THR A 190 -14.37 71.68 13.40
CA THR A 190 -12.86 71.71 13.57
C THR A 190 -12.14 70.81 14.63
N ASN A 191 -10.85 70.43 14.60
CA ASN A 191 -9.61 70.89 13.94
C ASN A 191 -8.43 69.86 14.03
N ASP A 192 -7.51 69.92 13.03
CA ASP A 192 -6.04 69.69 12.90
C ASP A 192 -5.11 68.97 13.94
N LYS A 193 -4.11 68.17 13.46
CA LYS A 193 -2.63 68.49 13.40
C LYS A 193 -1.59 67.33 13.61
N GLY A 194 -0.54 67.29 12.74
CA GLY A 194 0.87 66.85 12.98
C GLY A 194 1.28 65.42 12.52
N LYS A 195 2.02 65.17 11.42
CA LYS A 195 3.48 65.33 11.08
C LYS A 195 4.41 64.44 11.98
N ASN A 196 5.24 63.50 11.47
CA ASN A 196 6.60 63.66 10.91
C ASN A 196 7.18 62.32 10.34
N GLU A 197 8.17 62.44 9.44
CA GLU A 197 8.90 61.46 8.61
C GLU A 197 10.02 60.64 9.33
N HIS A 198 10.45 59.48 8.80
CA HIS A 198 11.80 59.25 8.18
C HIS A 198 12.22 57.76 7.98
N SER A 199 12.80 57.53 6.79
CA SER A 199 13.97 56.71 6.41
C SER A 199 13.96 55.17 6.29
N VAL A 200 14.38 54.81 5.08
CA VAL A 200 14.90 53.58 4.46
C VAL A 200 16.11 52.97 5.18
N VAL A 201 16.13 51.62 5.32
CA VAL A 201 17.03 50.64 4.64
C VAL A 201 16.20 49.37 4.41
#